data_AF-A0A0F4GME4-F1
#
_entry.id   AF-A0A0F4GME4-F1
#
_cell.length_a   1.000
_cell.length_b   1.000
_cell.length_c   1.000
_cell.angle_alpha   90.00
_cell.angle_beta   90.00
_cell.angle_gamma   90.00
#
_symmetry.space_group_name_H-M   'P 1'
#
loop_
_entity.id
_entity.type
_entity.pdbx_description
1 polymer ?
#
loop_
_entity_poly.entity_id
_entity_poly.type
_entity_poly.pdbx_seq_one_letter_code
_entity_poly.pdbx_strand_id
1 'polypeptide(L)'
;MPNPYEIPSIRRQLYNPTRLLARLISYLFSLLHSSHKPNLNITVICISDTHTLIPTFIPLGDILIHAGDLTNAGTPAELQAQIDHLSSLPHRYKIRHRRKPRHLPRPF
;
A
#
# COMPACT_ATOMS: atom_id res chain seq x y z
N MET A 1 4.87 14.33 -22.62
CA MET A 1 4.39 14.76 -21.29
C MET A 1 5.59 14.71 -20.34
N PRO A 2 5.91 15.79 -19.60
CA PRO A 2 7.00 15.74 -18.63
C PRO A 2 6.68 14.71 -17.55
N ASN A 3 7.69 13.92 -17.16
CA ASN A 3 7.55 12.90 -16.13
C ASN A 3 7.15 13.59 -14.80
N PRO A 4 6.02 13.24 -14.17
CA PRO A 4 5.59 13.87 -12.92
C PRO A 4 6.56 13.65 -11.76
N TYR A 5 7.49 12.69 -11.89
CA TYR A 5 8.51 12.34 -10.89
C TYR A 5 9.89 12.89 -11.20
N GLU A 6 10.08 13.63 -12.29
CA GLU A 6 11.36 14.28 -12.57
C GLU A 6 11.66 15.37 -11.53
N ILE A 7 12.92 15.41 -11.07
CA ILE A 7 13.37 16.42 -10.12
C ILE A 7 13.32 17.78 -10.83
N PRO A 8 12.52 18.74 -10.34
CA PRO A 8 12.38 20.03 -11.00
C PRO A 8 13.68 20.83 -10.91
N SER A 9 13.94 21.66 -11.91
CA SER A 9 15.10 22.55 -11.96
C SER A 9 15.18 23.48 -10.74
N ILE A 10 16.40 23.87 -10.36
CA ILE A 10 16.69 24.69 -9.15
C ILE A 10 15.86 25.97 -9.14
N ARG A 11 15.72 26.65 -10.29
CA ARG A 11 14.88 27.86 -10.41
C ARG A 11 13.43 27.58 -10.00
N ARG A 12 12.84 26.49 -10.46
CA ARG A 12 11.45 26.11 -10.15
C ARG A 12 11.26 25.66 -8.70
N GLN A 13 12.31 25.14 -8.07
CA GLN A 13 12.34 24.83 -6.64
C GLN A 13 12.33 26.10 -5.79
N LEU A 14 13.05 27.15 -6.20
CA LEU A 14 13.09 28.44 -5.49
C LEU A 14 11.77 29.23 -5.58
N TYR A 15 11.02 29.09 -6.68
CA TYR A 15 9.69 29.72 -6.81
C TYR A 15 8.61 29.10 -5.91
N ASN A 16 8.83 27.91 -5.36
CA ASN A 16 7.87 27.20 -4.51
C ASN A 16 8.47 26.93 -3.13
N PRO A 17 8.61 27.97 -2.28
CA PRO A 17 9.33 27.88 -1.01
C PRO A 17 8.72 26.83 -0.07
N THR A 18 7.40 26.64 -0.10
CA THR A 18 6.71 25.61 0.69
C THR A 18 7.10 24.19 0.30
N ARG A 19 7.24 23.91 -1.00
CA ARG A 19 7.64 22.60 -1.53
C ARG A 19 9.12 22.33 -1.27
N LEU A 20 9.96 23.36 -1.32
CA LEU A 20 11.37 23.27 -0.94
C LEU A 20 11.51 22.98 0.56
N LEU A 21 10.80 23.72 1.41
CA LEU A 21 10.80 23.52 2.86
C LEU A 21 10.33 22.11 3.24
N ALA A 22 9.24 21.61 2.64
CA ALA A 22 8.77 20.24 2.86
C ALA A 22 9.83 19.19 2.49
N ARG A 23 10.60 19.41 1.41
CA ARG A 23 11.71 18.52 1.03
C ARG A 23 12.87 18.58 2.00
N LEU A 24 13.24 19.78 2.47
CA LEU A 24 14.29 19.95 3.48
C LEU A 24 13.89 19.32 4.82
N ILE A 25 12.64 19.48 5.25
CA ILE A 25 12.09 18.83 6.43
C ILE A 25 12.11 17.31 6.25
N SER A 26 11.65 16.79 5.11
CA SER A 26 11.67 15.35 4.83
C SER A 26 13.09 14.78 4.83
N TYR A 27 14.06 15.53 4.28
CA TYR A 27 15.46 15.15 4.26
C TYR A 27 16.07 15.19 5.66
N LEU A 28 15.81 16.24 6.44
CA LEU A 28 16.20 16.35 7.84
C LEU A 28 15.61 15.19 8.65
N PHE A 29 14.33 14.87 8.43
CA PHE A 29 13.65 13.74 9.06
C PHE A 29 14.30 12.41 8.65
N SER A 30 14.70 12.25 7.39
CA SER A 30 15.42 11.08 6.89
C SER A 30 16.84 10.97 7.46
N LEU A 31 17.50 12.10 7.77
CA LEU A 31 18.81 12.12 8.43
C LEU A 31 18.69 11.82 9.93
N LEU A 32 17.61 12.27 10.56
CA LEU A 32 17.29 12.01 11.97
C LEU A 32 16.72 10.61 12.19
N HIS A 33 16.02 10.05 11.20
CA HIS A 33 15.66 8.64 11.18
C HIS A 33 16.93 7.84 10.95
N SER A 34 17.48 7.30 12.04
CA SER A 34 18.36 6.14 11.93
C SER A 34 17.56 5.09 11.16
N SER A 35 17.99 4.80 9.93
CA SER A 35 17.49 3.66 9.19
C SER A 35 17.96 2.45 9.98
N HIS A 36 17.18 2.08 11.00
CA HIS A 36 17.26 0.77 11.60
C HIS A 36 16.87 -0.14 10.44
N LYS A 37 17.86 -0.62 9.72
CA LYS A 37 17.76 -1.78 8.86
C LYS A 37 17.83 -2.93 9.85
N PRO A 38 16.71 -3.45 10.38
CA PRO A 38 16.80 -4.75 11.02
C PRO A 38 17.42 -5.68 9.97
N ASN A 39 18.41 -6.49 10.36
CA ASN A 39 18.93 -7.59 9.55
C ASN A 39 17.89 -8.72 9.43
N LEU A 40 16.62 -8.35 9.23
CA LEU A 40 15.52 -9.23 8.94
C LEU A 40 15.29 -9.06 7.45
N ASN A 41 15.63 -10.07 6.67
CA ASN A 41 15.18 -10.18 5.28
C ASN A 41 13.66 -10.40 5.31
N ILE A 42 12.90 -9.32 5.54
CA ILE A 42 11.45 -9.35 5.55
C ILE A 42 11.00 -9.57 4.11
N THR A 43 10.43 -10.74 3.83
CA THR A 43 9.90 -11.05 2.50
C THR A 43 8.46 -10.57 2.44
N VAL A 44 8.22 -9.51 1.67
CA VAL A 44 6.88 -8.95 1.43
C VAL A 44 6.34 -9.50 0.12
N ILE A 45 5.16 -10.12 0.19
CA ILE A 45 4.44 -10.62 -0.97
C ILE A 45 3.32 -9.63 -1.28
N CYS A 46 3.36 -9.06 -2.47
CA CYS A 46 2.34 -8.13 -2.94
C CYS A 46 1.51 -8.80 -4.04
N ILE A 47 0.20 -8.86 -3.83
CA ILE A 47 -0.79 -9.31 -4.82
C ILE A 47 -1.80 -8.18 -5.07
N SER A 48 -2.39 -8.11 -6.26
CA SER A 48 -3.38 -7.09 -6.61
C SER A 48 -4.44 -7.67 -7.53
N ASP A 49 -5.62 -7.05 -7.54
CA ASP A 49 -6.67 -7.23 -8.54
C ASP A 49 -7.00 -8.69 -8.83
N THR A 50 -7.30 -9.44 -7.77
CA THR A 50 -7.61 -10.86 -7.89
C THR A 50 -9.04 -11.11 -8.34
N HIS A 51 -9.98 -10.15 -8.23
CA HIS A 51 -11.31 -10.27 -8.85
C HIS A 51 -12.00 -11.63 -8.52
N THR A 52 -12.05 -12.00 -7.24
CA THR A 52 -12.50 -13.32 -6.72
C THR A 52 -11.68 -14.55 -7.11
N LEU A 53 -10.66 -14.43 -7.96
CA LEU A 53 -9.72 -15.52 -8.23
C LEU A 53 -8.87 -15.78 -7.00
N ILE A 54 -8.75 -17.06 -6.67
CA ILE A 54 -7.97 -17.57 -5.56
C ILE A 54 -6.66 -18.10 -6.15
N PRO A 55 -5.50 -17.47 -5.90
CA PRO A 55 -4.22 -17.98 -6.39
C PRO A 55 -3.93 -19.33 -5.73
N THR A 56 -3.72 -20.36 -6.54
CA THR A 56 -3.40 -21.72 -6.07
C THR A 56 -2.01 -21.84 -5.45
N PHE A 57 -1.12 -20.90 -5.75
CA PHE A 57 0.23 -20.84 -5.18
C PHE A 57 0.56 -19.42 -4.74
N ILE A 58 0.84 -19.25 -3.45
CA ILE A 58 1.38 -18.02 -2.88
C ILE A 58 2.70 -18.40 -2.20
N PRO A 59 3.82 -17.77 -2.57
CA PRO A 59 5.12 -18.09 -1.97
C PRO A 59 5.10 -17.82 -0.46
N LEU A 60 6.05 -18.38 0.29
CA LEU A 60 6.17 -18.07 1.72
C LEU A 60 6.85 -16.71 1.91
N GLY A 61 6.29 -15.91 2.80
CA GLY A 61 6.79 -14.58 3.14
C GLY A 61 6.26 -14.13 4.49
N ASP A 62 6.87 -13.09 5.05
CA ASP A 62 6.53 -12.59 6.39
C ASP A 62 5.24 -11.75 6.38
N ILE A 63 5.03 -11.01 5.28
CA ILE A 63 3.92 -10.07 5.11
C ILE A 63 3.27 -10.31 3.76
N LEU A 64 1.96 -10.54 3.75
CA LEU A 64 1.15 -10.54 2.53
C LEU A 64 0.33 -9.24 2.47
N ILE A 65 0.50 -8.49 1.39
CA ILE A 65 -0.26 -7.27 1.07
C ILE A 65 -1.11 -7.53 -0.16
N HIS A 66 -2.43 -7.35 -0.03
CA HIS A 66 -3.33 -7.29 -1.18
C HIS A 66 -3.69 -5.83 -1.47
N ALA A 67 -3.30 -5.32 -2.64
CA ALA A 67 -3.29 -3.90 -2.99
C ALA A 67 -4.30 -3.52 -4.10
N GLY A 68 -5.40 -4.26 -4.27
CA GLY A 68 -6.40 -3.99 -5.31
C GLY A 68 -7.76 -4.65 -5.07
N ASP A 69 -8.52 -4.87 -6.14
CA ASP A 69 -9.88 -5.38 -6.02
C ASP A 69 -9.89 -6.88 -5.68
N LEU A 70 -10.24 -7.18 -4.43
CA LEU A 70 -10.38 -8.52 -3.89
C LEU A 70 -11.61 -9.28 -4.43
N THR A 71 -12.61 -8.54 -4.88
CA THR A 71 -13.96 -9.03 -5.19
C THR A 71 -14.49 -8.37 -6.45
N ASN A 72 -15.32 -9.09 -7.22
CA ASN A 72 -15.89 -8.58 -8.46
C ASN A 72 -17.05 -7.62 -8.21
N ALA A 73 -18.01 -8.03 -7.38
CA ALA A 73 -19.18 -7.22 -7.05
C ALA A 73 -19.08 -6.59 -5.66
N GLY A 74 -18.15 -7.06 -4.82
CA GLY A 74 -17.98 -6.53 -3.46
C GLY A 74 -19.07 -6.99 -2.49
N THR A 75 -19.74 -8.10 -2.80
CA THR A 75 -20.78 -8.65 -1.93
C THR A 75 -20.18 -9.15 -0.61
N PRO A 76 -20.96 -9.17 0.50
CA PRO A 76 -20.50 -9.70 1.77
C PRO A 76 -20.00 -11.14 1.69
N ALA A 77 -20.64 -11.98 0.85
CA ALA A 77 -20.24 -13.37 0.63
C ALA A 77 -18.89 -13.49 -0.10
N GLU A 78 -18.66 -12.70 -1.15
CA GLU A 78 -17.37 -12.66 -1.86
C GLU A 78 -16.25 -12.17 -0.95
N LEU A 79 -16.53 -11.16 -0.13
CA LEU A 79 -15.56 -10.64 0.84
C LEU A 79 -15.22 -11.68 1.90
N GLN A 80 -16.22 -12.39 2.44
CA GLN A 80 -16.01 -13.40 3.46
C GLN A 80 -15.17 -14.56 2.92
N ALA A 81 -15.53 -15.11 1.75
CA ALA A 81 -14.78 -16.19 1.12
C ALA A 81 -13.31 -15.82 0.87
N GLN A 82 -13.05 -14.58 0.46
CA GLN A 82 -11.69 -14.09 0.26
C GLN A 82 -10.93 -13.84 1.56
N ILE A 83 -11.60 -13.37 2.62
CA ILE A 83 -11.01 -13.24 3.95
C ILE A 83 -10.67 -14.62 4.52
N ASP A 84 -11.55 -15.60 4.34
CA ASP A 84 -11.34 -16.98 4.79
C ASP A 84 -10.13 -17.60 4.08
N HIS A 85 -10.04 -17.40 2.76
CA HIS A 85 -8.88 -17.84 1.97
C HIS A 85 -7.56 -17.14 2.38
N LEU A 86 -7.58 -15.82 2.59
CA LEU A 86 -6.40 -15.11 3.10
C LEU A 86 -6.04 -15.56 4.52
N SER A 87 -7.03 -15.91 5.33
CA SER A 87 -6.85 -16.38 6.70
C SER A 87 -6.20 -17.77 6.76
N SER A 88 -6.45 -18.64 5.77
CA SER A 88 -5.83 -19.96 5.70
C SER A 88 -4.34 -19.95 5.29
N LEU A 89 -3.81 -18.83 4.79
CA LEU A 89 -2.39 -18.74 4.41
C LEU A 89 -1.46 -18.63 5.63
N PRO A 90 -0.27 -19.26 5.61
CA PRO A 90 0.64 -19.36 6.77
C PRO A 90 1.46 -18.08 7.06
N HIS A 91 1.00 -16.90 6.64
CA HIS A 91 1.72 -15.63 6.86
C HIS A 91 1.46 -15.03 8.25
N ARG A 92 2.52 -14.53 8.89
CA ARG A 92 2.48 -14.00 10.26
C ARG A 92 1.75 -12.66 10.37
N TYR A 93 1.84 -11.79 9.35
CA TYR A 93 1.17 -10.49 9.32
C TYR A 93 0.42 -10.29 7.99
N LYS A 94 -0.84 -9.84 8.07
CA LYS A 94 -1.74 -9.68 6.92
C LYS A 94 -2.34 -8.27 6.93
N ILE A 95 -2.11 -7.50 5.87
CA ILE A 95 -2.65 -6.14 5.72
C ILE A 95 -3.55 -6.09 4.49
N ARG A 96 -4.82 -5.73 4.70
CA ARG A 96 -5.82 -5.57 3.63
C ARG A 96 -6.28 -4.12 3.55
N HIS A 97 -6.09 -3.47 2.41
CA HIS A 97 -6.63 -2.14 2.18
C HIS A 97 -8.10 -2.22 1.74
N ARG A 98 -9.04 -1.83 2.62
CA ARG A 98 -10.48 -1.75 2.30
C ARG A 98 -10.83 -0.33 1.85
N ARG A 99 -11.20 -0.14 0.57
CA ARG A 99 -11.86 1.12 0.16
C ARG A 99 -13.25 1.20 0.80
N LYS A 100 -13.58 2.37 1.35
CA LYS A 100 -14.89 2.66 1.96
C LYS A 100 -15.99 2.39 0.91
N PRO A 101 -17.08 1.66 1.24
CA PRO A 101 -18.19 1.47 0.31
C PRO A 101 -18.77 2.84 -0.09
N ARG A 102 -18.94 3.08 -1.39
CA ARG A 102 -19.49 4.34 -1.93
C ARG A 102 -20.98 4.56 -1.62
N HIS A 103 -21.65 3.64 -0.91
CA HIS A 103 -23.10 3.63 -0.73
C HIS A 103 -23.62 3.61 0.72
N LEU A 104 -22.80 3.94 1.73
CA LEU A 104 -23.35 4.16 3.08
C LEU A 104 -23.87 5.59 3.23
N PRO A 105 -25.15 5.81 3.58
CA PRO A 105 -25.66 7.13 3.90
C PRO A 105 -24.90 7.70 5.09
N ARG A 106 -24.54 8.99 5.00
CA ARG A 106 -23.91 9.71 6.12
C ARG A 106 -24.94 9.80 7.25
N PRO A 107 -24.58 9.49 8.51
CA PRO A 107 -25.42 9.90 9.62
C PRO A 107 -25.42 11.44 9.70
N PHE A 108 -26.57 12.00 10.08
CA PHE A 108 -26.76 13.42 10.35
C PHE A 108 -25.73 13.96 11.35
#